data_AF-A0A7S1F371-F1
#
_entry.id   AF-A0A7S1F371-F1
#
_cell.length_a   1.000
_cell.length_b   1.000
_cell.length_c   1.000
_cell.angle_alpha   90.00
_cell.angle_beta   90.00
_cell.angle_gamma   90.00
#
_symmetry.space_group_name_H-M   'P 1'
#
loop_
_entity.id
_entity.type
_entity.pdbx_description
1 polymer ?
#
loop_
_entity_poly.entity_id
_entity_poly.type
_entity_poly.pdbx_seq_one_letter_code
_entity_poly.pdbx_strand_id
1 'polypeptide(L)'
;QEVCTLAAALSSKSPFSASTQKQDDMDKKRMKLAGRLESDQLMLVSLFERWEHLGKRSASARSWCRTNGLDIQTFENVSEMRAHLLGVLAEQGFISREEAFKKLEGRKTWSWMPPCLASVSTAAEEFERRKRQLLRSLLCG
;
A
#
# COMPACT_ATOMS: atom_id res chain seq x y z
N GLN A 1 6.20 -1.49 8.00
CA GLN A 1 5.13 -1.32 6.97
C GLN A 1 4.54 0.09 7.01
N GLU A 2 4.59 0.77 8.14
CA GLU A 2 3.92 2.05 8.38
C GLU A 2 4.45 3.22 7.54
N VAL A 3 5.75 3.30 7.24
CA VAL A 3 6.34 4.46 6.53
C VAL A 3 5.77 4.63 5.11
N CYS A 4 5.63 3.56 4.33
CA CYS A 4 5.06 3.64 2.98
C CYS A 4 3.55 3.94 3.02
N THR A 5 2.83 3.41 4.01
CA THR A 5 1.39 3.70 4.20
C THR A 5 1.20 5.15 4.64
N LEU A 6 2.05 5.67 5.53
CA LEU A 6 2.04 7.05 5.98
C LEU A 6 2.39 8.00 4.83
N ALA A 7 3.43 7.71 4.04
CA ALA A 7 3.78 8.49 2.85
C ALA A 7 2.64 8.50 1.82
N ALA A 8 1.98 7.36 1.61
CA ALA A 8 0.80 7.26 0.75
C ALA A 8 -0.40 8.05 1.32
N ALA A 9 -0.62 8.00 2.63
CA ALA A 9 -1.65 8.77 3.33
C ALA A 9 -1.41 10.27 3.23
N LEU A 10 -0.16 10.73 3.39
CA LEU A 10 0.26 12.11 3.20
C LEU A 10 0.06 12.61 1.76
N SER A 11 0.23 11.71 0.79
CA SER A 11 0.04 12.01 -0.64
C SER A 11 -1.43 11.96 -1.07
N SER A 12 -2.32 11.50 -0.19
CA SER A 12 -3.74 11.29 -0.47
C SER A 12 -4.60 12.41 0.09
N LYS A 13 -5.79 12.59 -0.48
CA LYS A 13 -6.80 13.52 0.03
C LYS A 13 -7.43 12.96 1.32
N SER A 14 -8.16 13.81 2.03
CA SER A 14 -8.92 13.39 3.22
C SER A 14 -9.83 12.19 2.90
N PRO A 15 -9.86 11.14 3.76
CA PRO A 15 -10.72 9.98 3.55
C PRO A 15 -12.21 10.26 3.80
N PHE A 16 -12.56 11.44 4.30
CA PHE A 16 -13.94 11.81 4.57
C PHE A 16 -14.56 12.46 3.35
N SER A 17 -15.68 11.89 2.88
CA SER A 17 -16.43 12.47 1.77
C SER A 17 -17.36 13.58 2.27
N ALA A 18 -17.28 14.76 1.66
CA ALA A 18 -18.15 15.90 1.98
C ALA A 18 -19.57 15.79 1.37
N SER A 19 -19.86 14.77 0.56
CA SER A 19 -20.92 14.88 -0.46
C SER A 19 -22.29 14.30 -0.11
N THR A 20 -22.62 13.86 1.12
CA THR A 20 -24.01 13.37 1.38
C THR A 20 -24.50 13.30 2.83
N GLN A 21 -23.66 13.55 3.85
CA GLN A 21 -24.08 13.48 5.26
C GLN A 21 -24.02 14.87 5.91
N LYS A 22 -24.94 15.15 6.84
CA LYS A 22 -24.92 16.37 7.66
C LYS A 22 -23.54 16.48 8.30
N GLN A 23 -22.86 17.61 8.13
CA GLN A 23 -21.51 17.88 8.63
C GLN A 23 -21.35 17.48 10.11
N ASP A 24 -22.37 17.76 10.93
CA ASP A 24 -22.40 17.45 12.36
C ASP A 24 -22.33 15.94 12.69
N ASP A 25 -22.87 15.09 11.81
CA ASP A 25 -22.80 13.63 12.00
C ASP A 25 -21.43 13.09 11.58
N MET A 26 -20.75 13.77 10.67
CA MET A 26 -19.39 13.45 10.23
C MET A 26 -18.38 13.79 11.31
N ASP A 27 -18.51 14.93 11.98
CA ASP A 27 -17.61 15.32 13.07
C ASP A 27 -17.72 14.37 14.27
N LYS A 28 -18.93 13.90 14.59
CA LYS A 28 -19.14 12.87 15.62
C LYS A 28 -18.49 11.53 15.24
N LYS A 29 -18.60 11.13 13.97
CA LYS A 29 -17.94 9.90 13.48
C LYS A 29 -16.43 10.04 13.47
N ARG A 30 -15.93 11.20 13.03
CA ARG A 30 -14.51 11.54 13.06
C ARG A 30 -13.96 11.50 14.47
N MET A 31 -14.64 12.08 15.47
CA MET A 31 -14.22 11.97 16.87
C MET A 31 -14.24 10.53 17.39
N LYS A 32 -15.26 9.74 17.03
CA LYS A 32 -15.32 8.31 17.38
C LYS A 32 -14.20 7.49 16.75
N LEU A 33 -13.78 7.84 15.54
CA LEU A 33 -12.72 7.14 14.79
C LEU A 33 -11.32 7.64 15.16
N ALA A 34 -11.18 8.92 15.48
CA ALA A 34 -9.93 9.53 15.94
C ALA A 34 -9.48 8.91 17.27
N GLY A 35 -10.41 8.64 18.19
CA GLY A 35 -10.06 8.09 19.49
C GLY A 35 -9.04 8.99 20.21
N ARG A 36 -7.80 8.50 20.39
CA ARG A 36 -6.66 9.25 20.96
C ARG A 36 -5.69 9.82 19.91
N LEU A 37 -5.95 9.62 18.62
CA LEU A 37 -5.08 10.07 17.54
C LEU A 37 -5.36 11.55 17.24
N GLU A 38 -4.35 12.40 17.45
CA GLU A 38 -4.45 13.84 17.23
C GLU A 38 -4.13 14.26 15.78
N SER A 39 -3.65 13.35 14.93
CA SER A 39 -3.31 13.61 13.52
C SER A 39 -4.25 12.89 12.56
N ASP A 40 -4.78 13.65 11.59
CA ASP A 40 -5.63 13.14 10.50
C ASP A 40 -4.93 12.08 9.65
N GLN A 41 -3.62 12.19 9.49
CA GLN A 41 -2.83 11.25 8.70
C GLN A 41 -2.69 9.92 9.44
N LEU A 42 -2.49 9.96 10.77
CA LEU A 42 -2.48 8.75 11.59
C LEU A 42 -3.84 8.08 11.61
N MET A 43 -4.92 8.88 11.65
CA MET A 43 -6.27 8.36 11.52
C MET A 43 -6.47 7.65 10.17
N LEU A 44 -6.00 8.24 9.06
CA LEU A 44 -6.06 7.61 7.74
C LEU A 44 -5.31 6.27 7.71
N VAL A 45 -4.13 6.18 8.34
CA VAL A 45 -3.37 4.92 8.45
C VAL A 45 -4.19 3.86 9.20
N SER A 46 -4.75 4.18 10.36
CA SER A 46 -5.56 3.23 11.14
C SER A 46 -6.85 2.80 10.41
N LEU A 47 -7.50 3.74 9.71
CA LEU A 47 -8.69 3.45 8.89
C LEU A 47 -8.32 2.54 7.70
N PHE A 48 -7.17 2.79 7.08
CA PHE A 48 -6.67 1.98 5.98
C PHE A 48 -6.35 0.55 6.43
N GLU A 49 -5.71 0.36 7.59
CA GLU A 49 -5.45 -0.98 8.16
C GLU A 49 -6.74 -1.76 8.40
N ARG A 50 -7.74 -1.09 8.97
CA ARG A 50 -9.07 -1.69 9.19
C ARG A 50 -9.75 -2.05 7.88
N TRP A 51 -9.68 -1.17 6.87
CA TRP A 51 -10.20 -1.44 5.54
C TRP A 51 -9.50 -2.63 4.86
N GLU A 52 -8.17 -2.74 5.02
CA GLU A 52 -7.37 -3.85 4.51
C GLU A 52 -7.76 -5.18 5.17
N HIS A 53 -7.98 -5.19 6.49
CA HIS A 53 -8.46 -6.37 7.23
C HIS A 53 -9.86 -6.83 6.86
N LEU A 54 -10.77 -5.90 6.49
CA LEU A 54 -12.10 -6.25 5.99
C LEU A 54 -12.07 -6.88 4.59
N GLY A 55 -10.90 -6.91 3.94
CA GLY A 55 -10.69 -7.44 2.61
C GLY A 55 -10.94 -6.38 1.53
N LYS A 56 -9.91 -6.13 0.73
CA LYS A 56 -9.96 -5.20 -0.41
C LYS A 56 -11.12 -5.60 -1.32
N ARG A 57 -11.99 -4.64 -1.65
CA ARG A 57 -13.19 -4.82 -2.52
C ARG A 57 -14.30 -5.72 -1.96
N SER A 58 -14.24 -6.12 -0.69
CA SER A 58 -15.33 -6.87 -0.07
C SER A 58 -16.60 -6.02 0.07
N ALA A 59 -17.76 -6.67 0.13
CA ALA A 59 -19.03 -6.00 0.47
C ALA A 59 -18.96 -5.37 1.88
N SER A 60 -18.24 -6.02 2.81
CA SER A 60 -18.01 -5.53 4.17
C SER A 60 -17.20 -4.24 4.20
N ALA A 61 -16.14 -4.13 3.39
CA ALA A 61 -15.34 -2.91 3.28
C ALA A 61 -16.17 -1.74 2.71
N ARG A 62 -16.97 -1.99 1.66
CA ARG A 62 -17.87 -0.99 1.08
C ARG A 62 -18.95 -0.52 2.08
N SER A 63 -19.57 -1.46 2.79
CA SER A 63 -20.58 -1.16 3.83
C SER A 63 -19.97 -0.36 4.99
N TRP A 64 -18.76 -0.72 5.40
CA TRP A 64 -18.02 -0.01 6.45
C TRP A 64 -17.68 1.42 6.03
N CYS A 65 -17.18 1.64 4.81
CA CYS A 65 -16.92 2.99 4.29
C CYS A 65 -18.20 3.82 4.26
N ARG A 66 -19.31 3.27 3.73
CA ARG A 66 -20.60 3.96 3.67
C ARG A 66 -21.15 4.34 5.06
N THR A 67 -21.06 3.43 6.03
CA THR A 67 -21.54 3.66 7.40
C THR A 67 -20.75 4.78 8.09
N ASN A 68 -19.44 4.84 7.85
CA ASN A 68 -18.54 5.81 8.47
C ASN A 68 -18.38 7.12 7.67
N GLY A 69 -19.05 7.25 6.51
CA GLY A 69 -18.93 8.42 5.63
C GLY A 69 -17.53 8.57 5.01
N LEU A 70 -16.85 7.44 4.80
CA LEU A 70 -15.53 7.37 4.22
C LEU A 70 -15.61 7.17 2.71
N ASP A 71 -14.71 7.80 1.99
CA ASP A 71 -14.52 7.59 0.56
C ASP A 71 -13.67 6.35 0.30
N ILE A 72 -14.26 5.37 -0.38
CA ILE A 72 -13.56 4.14 -0.74
C ILE A 72 -12.41 4.40 -1.73
N GLN A 73 -12.56 5.40 -2.61
CA GLN A 73 -11.56 5.72 -3.62
C GLN A 73 -10.26 6.18 -2.95
N THR A 74 -10.35 6.91 -1.84
CA THR A 74 -9.18 7.31 -1.06
C THR A 74 -8.36 6.11 -0.58
N PHE A 75 -9.00 5.04 -0.07
CA PHE A 75 -8.26 3.84 0.35
C PHE A 75 -7.66 3.07 -0.82
N GLU A 76 -8.35 3.00 -1.96
CA GLU A 76 -7.80 2.39 -3.17
C GLU A 76 -6.55 3.14 -3.65
N ASN A 77 -6.59 4.47 -3.65
CA ASN A 77 -5.45 5.33 -4.00
C ASN A 77 -4.27 5.14 -3.04
N VAL A 78 -4.52 5.09 -1.73
CA VAL A 78 -3.48 4.82 -0.72
C VAL A 78 -2.86 3.43 -0.97
N SER A 79 -3.67 2.41 -1.28
CA SER A 79 -3.15 1.07 -1.57
C SER A 79 -2.31 1.02 -2.85
N GLU A 80 -2.64 1.82 -3.85
CA GLU A 80 -1.88 1.90 -5.10
C GLU A 80 -0.56 2.66 -4.90
N MET A 81 -0.62 3.83 -4.26
CA MET A 81 0.57 4.63 -3.94
C MET A 81 1.56 3.86 -3.07
N ARG A 82 1.06 3.14 -2.05
CA ARG A 82 1.91 2.25 -1.23
C ARG A 82 2.62 1.20 -2.09
N ALA A 83 1.95 0.64 -3.10
CA ALA A 83 2.55 -0.35 -3.99
C ALA A 83 3.60 0.27 -4.92
N HIS A 84 3.35 1.47 -5.41
CA HIS A 84 4.32 2.21 -6.21
C HIS A 84 5.59 2.53 -5.41
N LEU A 85 5.45 3.06 -4.19
CA LEU A 85 6.57 3.36 -3.30
C LEU A 85 7.41 2.12 -2.98
N LEU A 86 6.77 0.98 -2.71
CA LEU A 86 7.47 -0.29 -2.50
C LEU A 86 8.21 -0.75 -3.75
N GLY A 87 7.63 -0.56 -4.94
CA GLY A 87 8.29 -0.86 -6.20
C GLY A 87 9.55 -0.02 -6.41
N VAL A 88 9.48 1.29 -6.17
CA VAL A 88 10.64 2.18 -6.25
C VAL A 88 11.73 1.78 -5.25
N LEU A 89 11.36 1.44 -4.00
CA LEU A 89 12.34 0.98 -3.02
C LEU A 89 13.01 -0.33 -3.44
N ALA A 90 12.29 -1.23 -4.11
CA ALA A 90 12.85 -2.46 -4.64
C ALA A 90 13.76 -2.21 -5.85
N GLU A 91 13.36 -1.31 -6.77
CA GLU A 91 14.18 -0.92 -7.94
C GLU A 91 15.52 -0.29 -7.53
N GLN A 92 15.53 0.49 -6.44
CA GLN A 92 16.75 1.08 -5.89
C GLN A 92 17.57 0.10 -5.02
N GLY A 93 17.07 -1.12 -4.79
CA GLY A 93 17.77 -2.14 -4.01
C GLY A 93 17.69 -1.96 -2.49
N PHE A 94 16.82 -1.10 -1.98
CA PHE A 94 16.61 -0.95 -0.52
C PHE A 94 15.88 -2.13 0.10
N ILE A 95 15.03 -2.81 -0.68
CA ILE A 95 14.30 -4.02 -0.28
C ILE A 95 14.33 -5.05 -1.40
N SER A 96 14.20 -6.33 -1.07
CA SER A 96 14.07 -7.36 -2.10
C SER A 96 12.68 -7.32 -2.74
N ARG A 97 12.57 -7.80 -3.98
CA ARG A 97 11.28 -7.94 -4.68
C ARG A 97 10.31 -8.82 -3.89
N GLU A 98 10.81 -9.90 -3.30
CA GLU A 98 10.03 -10.82 -2.47
C GLU A 98 9.52 -10.14 -1.19
N GLU A 99 10.33 -9.27 -0.58
CA GLU A 99 9.94 -8.49 0.59
C GLU A 99 8.87 -7.45 0.24
N ALA A 100 9.04 -6.75 -0.88
CA ALA A 100 8.02 -5.83 -1.41
C ALA A 100 6.71 -6.56 -1.67
N PHE A 101 6.76 -7.75 -2.26
CA PHE A 101 5.59 -8.60 -2.51
C PHE A 101 4.89 -9.07 -1.24
N LYS A 102 5.63 -9.55 -0.25
CA LYS A 102 5.07 -9.92 1.06
C LYS A 102 4.33 -8.75 1.69
N LYS A 103 4.87 -7.53 1.58
CA LYS A 103 4.23 -6.31 2.10
C LYS A 103 2.97 -5.90 1.34
N LEU A 104 2.68 -6.50 0.18
CA LEU A 104 1.47 -6.25 -0.63
C LEU A 104 0.31 -7.21 -0.35
N GLU A 105 0.37 -8.02 0.73
CA GLU A 105 -0.49 -9.14 1.18
C GLU A 105 -2.02 -9.12 0.85
N GLY A 106 -2.60 -7.98 0.47
CA GLY A 106 -3.94 -7.89 -0.12
C GLY A 106 -4.07 -8.14 -1.63
N ARG A 107 -2.99 -8.46 -2.37
CA ARG A 107 -3.05 -8.85 -3.80
C ARG A 107 -2.59 -10.30 -3.96
N LYS A 108 -3.45 -11.25 -3.59
CA LYS A 108 -3.17 -12.69 -3.60
C LYS A 108 -2.98 -13.30 -5.00
N THR A 109 -2.89 -12.51 -6.05
CA THR A 109 -2.70 -12.99 -7.41
C THR A 109 -1.43 -12.39 -7.99
N TRP A 110 -0.51 -13.24 -8.45
CA TRP A 110 0.62 -12.83 -9.32
C TRP A 110 0.15 -12.11 -10.59
N SER A 111 -1.16 -12.16 -10.90
CA SER A 111 -1.78 -11.53 -12.07
C SER A 111 -1.76 -10.00 -12.05
N TRP A 112 -1.56 -9.36 -10.89
CA TRP A 112 -1.30 -7.92 -10.83
C TRP A 112 -0.06 -7.68 -10.00
N MET A 113 1.04 -7.47 -10.71
CA MET A 113 2.30 -6.99 -10.16
C MET A 113 2.46 -5.53 -10.63
N PRO A 114 2.78 -4.57 -9.74
CA PRO A 114 3.08 -3.21 -10.18
C PRO A 114 4.15 -3.25 -11.27
N PRO A 115 4.01 -2.50 -12.38
CA PRO A 115 4.98 -2.53 -13.47
C PRO A 115 6.42 -2.27 -13.01
N CYS A 116 6.60 -1.35 -12.05
CA CYS A 116 7.91 -1.07 -11.42
C CYS A 116 8.46 -2.22 -10.57
N LEU A 117 7.63 -3.14 -10.08
CA LEU A 117 8.12 -4.33 -9.38
C LEU A 117 8.44 -5.47 -10.34
N ALA A 118 7.83 -5.45 -11.54
CA ALA A 118 8.05 -6.46 -12.57
C ALA A 118 9.43 -6.35 -13.22
N SER A 119 9.97 -5.13 -13.30
CA SER A 119 11.32 -4.82 -13.80
C SER A 119 12.44 -5.23 -12.85
N VAL A 120 12.17 -5.38 -11.55
CA VAL A 120 13.18 -5.71 -10.54
C VAL A 120 13.59 -7.17 -10.65
N SER A 121 14.89 -7.42 -10.80
CA SER A 121 15.43 -8.77 -10.77
C SER A 121 15.19 -9.43 -9.41
N THR A 122 14.75 -10.69 -9.44
CA THR A 122 14.71 -11.51 -8.23
C THR A 122 16.13 -11.78 -7.74
N ALA A 123 16.27 -12.05 -6.44
CA ALA A 123 17.58 -12.42 -5.88
C ALA A 123 18.20 -13.64 -6.59
N ALA A 124 17.35 -14.56 -7.06
CA ALA A 124 17.76 -15.72 -7.84
C ALA A 124 18.30 -15.33 -9.23
N GLU A 125 17.63 -14.43 -9.94
CA GLU A 125 18.08 -13.93 -11.25
C GLU A 125 19.41 -13.17 -11.13
N GLU A 126 19.58 -12.34 -10.09
CA GLU A 126 20.85 -11.64 -9.84
C GLU A 126 21.99 -12.62 -9.52
N PHE A 127 21.73 -13.62 -8.68
CA PHE A 127 22.70 -14.65 -8.36
C PHE A 127 23.17 -15.38 -9.62
N GLU A 128 22.23 -15.84 -10.46
CA GLU A 128 22.57 -16.54 -11.72
C GLU A 128 23.26 -15.61 -12.74
N ARG A 129 22.96 -14.30 -12.73
CA ARG A 129 23.69 -13.32 -13.55
C ARG A 129 25.14 -13.20 -13.09
N ARG A 130 25.38 -13.04 -11.78
CA ARG A 130 26.73 -12.93 -11.18
C ARG A 130 27.54 -14.22 -11.35
N LYS A 131 26.92 -15.38 -11.15
CA LYS A 131 27.54 -16.69 -11.37
C LYS A 131 27.99 -16.87 -12.82
N ARG A 132 27.15 -16.52 -13.80
CA ARG A 132 27.52 -16.57 -15.22
C ARG A 132 28.64 -15.59 -15.56
N GLN A 133 28.63 -14.40 -14.96
CA GLN A 133 29.70 -13.41 -15.15
C GLN A 133 31.03 -13.90 -14.58
N LEU A 134 31.03 -14.53 -13.40
CA LEU A 134 32.21 -15.17 -12.80
C LEU A 134 32.73 -16.31 -13.68
N LEU A 135 31.86 -17.22 -14.11
CA LEU A 135 32.24 -18.33 -14.99
C LEU A 135 32.86 -17.81 -16.30
N ARG A 136 32.28 -16.76 -16.90
CA ARG A 136 32.87 -16.12 -18.09
C ARG A 136 34.25 -15.53 -17.80
N SER A 137 34.43 -14.84 -16.68
CA SER A 137 35.74 -14.28 -16.33
C SER A 137 36.81 -15.35 -16.09
N LEU A 138 36.42 -16.51 -15.57
CA LEU A 138 37.33 -17.64 -15.33
C LEU A 138 37.68 -18.43 -16.60
N LEU A 139 36.78 -18.45 -17.59
CA LEU A 139 36.97 -19.18 -18.85
C LEU A 139 37.59 -18.33 -19.97
N CYS A 140 37.58 -16.99 -19.83
CA CYS A 140 38.11 -16.05 -20.81
C CYS A 140 39.41 -15.35 -20.35
N GLY A 141 40.05 -15.82 -19.28
CA GLY A 141 41.40 -15.44 -18.85
C GLY A 141 42.40 -16.54 -19.14
#